data_AF-A0A964PX60-F1
#
_entry.id   AF-A0A964PX60-F1
#
_cell.length_a   1.000
_cell.length_b   1.000
_cell.length_c   1.000
_cell.angle_alpha   90.00
_cell.angle_beta   90.00
_cell.angle_gamma   90.00
#
_symmetry.space_group_name_H-M   'P 1'
#
loop_
_entity.id
_entity.type
_entity.pdbx_description
1 polymer ?
#
loop_
_entity_poly.entity_id
_entity_poly.type
_entity_poly.pdbx_seq_one_letter_code
_entity_poly.pdbx_strand_id
1 'polypeptide(L)'
;MSSNDTRVHTSKNMVWTPRPGWATIRLVGVCANRSLRRGQVVTHSPAEDHPVPGLRHELVPGTAVIVMAEAAHLIEDDLHLVPEVAVVAVGEALP
;
A
#
# COMPACT_ATOMS: atom_id res chain seq x y z
N MET A 1 16.72 11.86 31.21
CA MET A 1 16.05 12.56 30.10
C MET A 1 15.34 11.49 29.28
N SER A 2 14.06 11.24 29.56
CA SER A 2 13.25 10.28 28.79
C SER A 2 12.54 11.06 27.70
N SER A 3 12.94 10.85 26.45
CA SER A 3 12.27 11.40 25.28
C SER A 3 10.87 10.77 25.20
N ASN A 4 9.84 11.56 25.49
CA ASN A 4 8.46 11.19 25.25
C ASN A 4 8.28 10.99 23.74
N ASP A 5 8.35 9.73 23.33
CA ASP A 5 7.92 9.23 22.03
C ASP A 5 6.43 9.58 21.92
N THR A 6 6.15 10.72 21.27
CA THR A 6 4.78 11.17 21.05
C THR A 6 4.24 10.31 19.93
N ARG A 7 3.86 9.07 20.25
CA ARG A 7 3.03 8.24 19.39
C ARG A 7 1.72 8.98 19.22
N VAL A 8 1.57 9.64 18.08
CA VAL A 8 0.33 10.27 17.67
C VAL A 8 -0.70 9.14 17.56
N HIS A 9 -1.53 8.98 18.58
CA HIS A 9 -2.71 8.12 18.48
C HIS A 9 -3.69 8.78 17.52
N THR A 10 -3.63 8.41 16.26
CA THR A 10 -4.67 8.73 15.29
C THR A 10 -5.95 8.01 15.72
N SER A 11 -7.07 8.71 15.64
CA SER A 11 -8.38 8.17 15.96
C SER A 11 -8.65 6.94 15.07
N LYS A 12 -9.16 5.85 15.66
CA LYS A 12 -9.51 4.57 15.00
C LYS A 12 -10.40 4.68 13.74
N ASN A 13 -10.91 5.88 13.45
CA ASN A 13 -11.79 6.18 12.33
C ASN A 13 -11.13 7.08 11.26
N MET A 14 -9.82 7.33 11.34
CA MET A 14 -9.11 8.03 10.28
C MET A 14 -8.93 7.09 9.10
N VAL A 15 -9.94 7.06 8.22
CA VAL A 15 -9.83 6.42 6.91
C VAL A 15 -8.81 7.24 6.12
N TRP A 16 -7.56 6.78 6.10
CA TRP A 16 -6.55 7.29 5.18
C TRP A 16 -6.97 6.87 3.77
N THR A 17 -7.85 7.65 3.15
CA THR A 17 -8.14 7.54 1.73
C THR A 17 -6.89 8.02 0.99
N PRO A 18 -6.20 7.16 0.23
CA PRO A 18 -5.06 7.57 -0.55
C PRO A 18 -5.45 8.71 -1.50
N ARG A 19 -4.50 9.57 -1.87
CA ARG A 19 -4.75 10.47 -3.00
C ARG A 19 -4.96 9.62 -4.27
N PRO A 20 -5.69 10.11 -5.28
CA PRO A 20 -5.77 9.41 -6.57
C PRO A 20 -4.36 9.04 -7.08
N GLY A 21 -4.18 7.81 -7.55
CA GLY A 21 -2.87 7.27 -7.94
C GLY A 21 -2.13 6.52 -6.83
N TRP A 22 -2.79 6.25 -5.70
CA TRP A 22 -2.16 5.61 -4.53
C TRP A 22 -3.02 4.49 -3.95
N ALA A 23 -2.35 3.54 -3.31
CA ALA A 23 -2.95 2.44 -2.56
C ALA A 23 -2.35 2.37 -1.15
N THR A 24 -3.20 2.04 -0.18
CA THR A 24 -2.77 1.61 1.16
C THR A 24 -2.57 0.10 1.13
N ILE A 25 -1.38 -0.35 1.47
CA ILE A 25 -0.96 -1.75 1.40
C ILE A 25 -0.46 -2.19 2.76
N ARG A 26 -0.99 -3.30 3.27
CA ARG A 26 -0.44 -4.00 4.42
C ARG A 26 0.73 -4.87 3.95
N LEU A 27 1.93 -4.61 4.45
CA LEU A 27 3.11 -5.38 4.04
C LEU A 27 3.26 -6.64 4.89
N VAL A 28 3.22 -7.80 4.24
CA VAL A 28 3.16 -9.13 4.89
C VAL A 28 4.47 -9.90 4.78
N GLY A 29 5.47 -9.37 4.08
CA GLY A 29 6.78 -10.00 3.97
C GLY A 29 7.72 -9.34 2.98
N VAL A 30 8.89 -9.96 2.82
CA VAL A 30 9.92 -9.56 1.86
C VAL A 30 10.01 -10.57 0.72
N CYS A 31 10.38 -10.11 -0.46
CA CYS A 31 10.69 -10.98 -1.58
C CYS A 31 12.16 -11.43 -1.51
N ALA A 32 12.54 -12.41 -2.34
CA ALA A 32 13.94 -12.81 -2.48
C ALA A 32 14.84 -11.63 -2.91
N ASN A 33 14.30 -10.75 -3.76
CA ASN A 33 14.89 -9.46 -4.03
C ASN A 33 14.50 -8.44 -2.95
N ARG A 34 15.48 -7.86 -2.26
CA ARG A 34 15.29 -6.89 -1.18
C ARG A 34 14.72 -5.54 -1.64
N SER A 35 14.81 -5.21 -2.93
CA SER A 35 14.15 -4.02 -3.48
C SER A 35 12.64 -4.20 -3.63
N LEU A 36 12.11 -5.40 -3.35
CA LEU A 36 10.70 -5.74 -3.49
C LEU A 36 10.11 -6.20 -2.15
N ARG A 37 8.85 -5.84 -1.91
CA ARG A 37 8.08 -6.28 -0.74
C ARG A 37 6.74 -6.86 -1.18
N ARG A 38 6.26 -7.82 -0.40
CA ARG A 38 4.95 -8.43 -0.59
C ARG A 38 3.94 -7.77 0.34
N GLY A 39 2.77 -7.48 -0.20
CA GLY A 39 1.68 -6.90 0.57
C GLY A 39 0.31 -7.36 0.13
N GLN A 40 -0.69 -6.80 0.80
CA GLN A 40 -2.10 -6.95 0.49
C GLN A 40 -2.73 -5.57 0.43
N VAL A 41 -3.52 -5.31 -0.61
CA VAL A 41 -4.24 -4.04 -0.73
C VAL A 41 -5.28 -3.93 0.37
N VAL A 42 -5.31 -2.80 1.06
CA VAL A 42 -6.31 -2.47 2.08
C VAL A 42 -7.34 -1.50 1.51
N THR A 43 -6.86 -0.45 0.84
CA THR A 43 -7.70 0.50 0.11
C THR A 43 -6.93 1.05 -1.08
N HIS A 44 -7.65 1.41 -2.14
CA HIS A 44 -7.09 1.93 -3.38
C HIS A 44 -7.90 3.13 -3.85
N SER A 45 -7.21 4.18 -4.29
CA SER A 45 -7.82 5.34 -4.93
C SER A 45 -7.24 5.50 -6.33
N PRO A 46 -7.91 4.98 -7.37
CA PRO A 46 -7.38 4.97 -8.74
C PRO A 46 -7.12 6.39 -9.25
N ALA A 47 -6.02 6.59 -9.98
CA ALA A 47 -5.87 7.84 -10.74
C ALA A 47 -6.87 7.89 -11.91
N GLU A 48 -7.46 9.08 -12.12
CA GLU A 48 -8.39 9.37 -13.22
C GLU A 48 -7.78 9.09 -14.60
N ASP A 49 -6.49 9.39 -14.76
CA ASP A 49 -5.75 9.28 -16.02
C ASP A 49 -4.82 8.07 -16.02
N HIS A 50 -5.40 6.88 -16.20
CA HIS A 50 -4.63 5.71 -16.61
C HIS A 50 -4.72 5.53 -18.13
N PRO A 51 -3.64 5.74 -18.90
CA PRO A 51 -3.62 5.47 -20.34
C PRO A 51 -3.55 3.98 -20.69
N VAL A 52 -3.47 3.09 -19.69
CA VAL A 52 -3.30 1.64 -19.90
C VAL A 52 -4.61 0.90 -19.59
N PRO A 53 -5.28 0.30 -20.59
CA PRO A 53 -6.44 -0.57 -20.37
C PRO A 53 -6.03 -1.80 -19.55
N GLY A 54 -6.69 -2.07 -18.42
CA GLY A 54 -6.48 -3.26 -17.59
C GLY A 54 -6.30 -2.97 -16.09
N LEU A 55 -5.59 -1.89 -15.72
CA LEU A 55 -5.18 -1.65 -14.33
C LEU A 55 -6.31 -1.29 -13.34
N ARG A 56 -7.42 -0.70 -13.81
CA ARG A 56 -8.42 -0.07 -12.91
C ARG A 56 -9.11 -1.02 -11.94
N HIS A 57 -9.05 -2.34 -12.17
CA HIS A 57 -9.73 -3.35 -11.36
C HIS A 57 -8.76 -4.30 -10.64
N GLU A 58 -7.46 -4.08 -10.72
CA GLU A 58 -6.48 -5.03 -10.21
C GLU A 58 -6.14 -4.79 -8.72
N LEU A 59 -6.32 -3.58 -8.20
CA LEU A 59 -5.99 -3.23 -6.81
C LEU A 59 -7.22 -3.22 -5.90
N VAL A 60 -8.03 -4.27 -5.96
CA VAL A 60 -9.18 -4.43 -5.05
C VAL A 60 -8.69 -4.75 -3.64
N PRO A 61 -9.34 -4.27 -2.56
CA PRO A 61 -9.02 -4.69 -1.20
C PRO A 61 -8.95 -6.21 -1.06
N GLY A 62 -7.92 -6.71 -0.38
CA GLY A 62 -7.66 -8.13 -0.20
C GLY A 62 -6.71 -8.74 -1.25
N THR A 63 -6.46 -8.03 -2.36
CA THR A 63 -5.59 -8.51 -3.43
C THR A 63 -4.12 -8.56 -3.01
N ALA A 64 -3.42 -9.66 -3.31
CA ALA A 64 -2.00 -9.78 -3.08
C ALA A 64 -1.20 -8.96 -4.10
N VAL A 65 -0.16 -8.27 -3.65
CA VAL A 65 0.66 -7.40 -4.50
C VAL A 65 2.14 -7.50 -4.18
N ILE A 66 2.97 -7.22 -5.18
CA ILE A 66 4.41 -6.98 -5.01
C ILE A 66 4.67 -5.51 -5.33
N VAL A 67 5.42 -4.84 -4.45
CA VAL A 67 5.71 -3.40 -4.55
C VAL A 67 7.19 -3.12 -4.45
N MET A 68 7.62 -1.98 -4.99
CA MET A 68 8.98 -1.47 -4.77
C MET A 68 9.13 -1.02 -3.30
N ALA A 69 10.16 -1.52 -2.63
CA ALA A 69 10.42 -1.28 -1.21
C ALA A 69 10.65 0.22 -0.92
N GLU A 70 11.36 0.91 -1.80
CA GLU A 70 11.71 2.33 -1.69
C GLU A 70 10.52 3.29 -1.82
N ALA A 71 9.44 2.84 -2.49
CA ALA A 71 8.24 3.63 -2.71
C ALA A 71 7.16 3.39 -1.63
N ALA A 72 7.42 2.50 -0.67
CA ALA A 72 6.49 2.16 0.40
C ALA A 72 6.70 3.06 1.62
N HIS A 73 5.76 3.96 1.86
CA HIS A 73 5.82 4.92 2.96
C HIS A 73 4.97 4.43 4.14
N LEU A 74 5.62 4.14 5.27
CA LEU A 74 4.91 3.70 6.49
C LEU A 74 3.92 4.78 6.97
N ILE A 75 2.66 4.38 7.16
CA ILE A 75 1.60 5.22 7.74
C ILE A 75 1.41 4.83 9.21
N GLU A 76 1.09 3.56 9.46
CA GLU A 76 0.75 3.02 10.79
C GLU A 76 1.02 1.51 10.81
N ASP A 77 1.67 1.01 11.86
CA ASP A 77 1.99 -0.42 12.05
C ASP A 77 2.64 -1.09 10.81
N ASP A 78 1.85 -1.87 10.06
CA ASP A 78 2.25 -2.57 8.83
C ASP A 78 1.64 -1.96 7.56
N LEU A 79 0.87 -0.88 7.69
CA LEU A 79 0.21 -0.16 6.60
C LEU A 79 1.15 0.86 5.96
N HIS A 80 1.29 0.75 4.64
CA HIS A 80 2.15 1.60 3.84
C HIS A 80 1.34 2.26 2.72
N LEU A 81 1.60 3.54 2.47
CA LEU A 81 1.13 4.24 1.29
C LEU A 81 2.08 3.95 0.13
N VAL A 82 1.54 3.48 -0.99
CA VAL A 82 2.30 3.08 -2.17
C VAL A 82 1.67 3.70 -3.41
N PRO A 83 2.43 4.38 -4.28
CA PRO A 83 1.90 4.89 -5.52
C PRO A 83 1.62 3.73 -6.48
N GLU A 84 0.58 3.83 -7.30
CA GLU A 84 0.16 2.75 -8.21
C GLU A 84 1.30 2.29 -9.14
N VAL A 85 2.10 3.25 -9.60
CA VAL A 85 3.26 3.01 -10.47
C VAL A 85 4.37 2.18 -9.80
N ALA A 86 4.35 2.04 -8.47
CA ALA A 86 5.29 1.22 -7.73
C ALA A 86 4.77 -0.18 -7.40
N VAL A 87 3.53 -0.51 -7.79
CA VAL A 87 3.02 -1.88 -7.78
C VAL A 87 3.52 -2.58 -9.04
N VAL A 88 4.36 -3.60 -8.87
CA VAL A 88 5.05 -4.27 -9.98
C VAL A 88 4.41 -5.62 -10.35
N ALA A 89 3.58 -6.17 -9.47
CA ALA A 89 2.78 -7.35 -9.76
C ALA A 89 1.52 -7.39 -8.90
N VAL A 90 0.45 -7.90 -9.49
CA VAL A 90 -0.83 -8.16 -8.84
C VAL A 90 -1.11 -9.66 -8.91
N GLY A 91 -1.47 -10.25 -7.77
CA GLY A 91 -1.86 -11.65 -7.65
C GLY A 91 -3.35 -11.79 -7.34
N GLU A 92 -3.79 -13.01 -7.07
CA GLU A 92 -5.17 -13.26 -6.65
C GLU A 92 -5.42 -12.79 -5.20
N ALA A 93 -6.69 -12.54 -4.88
CA ALA A 93 -7.11 -12.34 -3.50
C ALA A 93 -6.81 -13.62 -2.70
N LEU A 94 -6.25 -13.44 -1.51
CA LEU A 94 -6.01 -14.58 -0.62
C LEU A 94 -7.37 -15.05 -0.05
N PRO A 95 -7.64 -16.37 -0.05
CA PRO A 95 -8.88 -16.94 0.49
C PRO A 95 -9.02 -16.75 2.01
#